data_AF-A0A151JZN2-F1
#
_entry.id   AF-A0A151JZN2-F1
#
_cell.length_a   1.000
_cell.length_b   1.000
_cell.length_c   1.000
_cell.angle_alpha   90.00
_cell.angle_beta   90.00
_cell.angle_gamma   90.00
#
_symmetry.space_group_name_H-M   'P 1'
#
loop_
_entity.id
_entity.type
_entity.pdbx_description
1 polymer ?
#
loop_
_entity_poly.entity_id
_entity_poly.type
_entity_poly.pdbx_seq_one_letter_code
_entity_poly.pdbx_strand_id
1 'polypeptide(L)'
;MKVLCKLPKGLGANGNLNENWHKIRESFDIFLKVTNNIIKSDEVKIAILLNIVGKDGIELYNKFNLQEAEKKDLTKVLQCFEEHCNPKKNVIHETFKFFSRIQKEDETFESFLTDIKKLSQMCEFGIMTNRMIRDKIVFGIRDKTLQDKFLKMEDLNLQKAINYCRAAETRERNLQGKLKKYGLRKKVTQKSNRIRGKKVIQKSNCSICNTKHDPNKCLHGKKHKECSKLNYLPGKKFFKTIFHI
;
A
#
# COMPACT_ATOMS: atom_id res chain seq x y z
N MET A 1 -24.75 -40.56 -29.81
CA MET A 1 -23.64 -39.63 -29.50
C MET A 1 -23.90 -39.05 -28.10
N LYS A 2 -23.18 -39.49 -27.06
CA LYS A 2 -23.34 -38.96 -25.70
C LYS A 2 -22.55 -37.65 -25.60
N VAL A 3 -23.23 -36.52 -25.74
CA VAL A 3 -22.65 -35.21 -25.43
C VAL A 3 -22.61 -35.08 -23.90
N LEU A 4 -21.52 -35.55 -23.29
CA LEU A 4 -21.23 -35.33 -21.87
C LEU A 4 -20.60 -33.94 -21.68
N CYS A 5 -21.39 -32.89 -21.93
CA CYS A 5 -21.04 -31.56 -21.45
C CYS A 5 -21.46 -31.49 -19.98
N LYS A 6 -20.49 -31.46 -19.05
CA LYS A 6 -20.79 -31.19 -17.64
C LYS A 6 -21.44 -29.81 -17.55
N LEU A 7 -22.71 -29.78 -17.19
CA LEU A 7 -23.45 -28.54 -16.97
C LEU A 7 -22.86 -27.81 -15.75
N PRO A 8 -22.60 -26.49 -15.84
CA PRO A 8 -22.07 -25.70 -14.72
C PRO A 8 -22.98 -25.76 -13.49
N LYS A 9 -22.40 -25.54 -12.31
CA LYS A 9 -23.14 -25.41 -11.04
C LYS A 9 -23.91 -24.08 -11.04
N GLY A 10 -25.18 -24.13 -10.65
CA GLY A 10 -26.18 -23.07 -10.89
C GLY A 10 -26.01 -21.75 -10.15
N LEU A 11 -27.02 -20.87 -10.29
CA LEU A 11 -27.06 -19.54 -9.65
C LEU A 11 -26.97 -19.73 -8.14
N GLY A 12 -25.79 -19.46 -7.59
CA GLY A 12 -25.65 -19.32 -6.14
C GLY A 12 -26.25 -17.97 -5.74
N ALA A 13 -27.33 -17.98 -4.95
CA ALA A 13 -27.89 -16.77 -4.33
C ALA A 13 -26.92 -16.06 -3.38
N ASN A 14 -25.86 -16.74 -2.93
CA ASN A 14 -24.85 -16.21 -2.02
C ASN A 14 -23.63 -15.68 -2.81
N GLY A 15 -23.70 -14.44 -3.30
CA GLY A 15 -22.61 -13.79 -4.03
C GLY A 15 -23.05 -12.57 -4.83
N ASN A 16 -22.15 -12.02 -5.66
CA ASN A 16 -22.50 -10.97 -6.61
C ASN A 16 -23.38 -11.58 -7.72
N LEU A 17 -24.69 -11.34 -7.65
CA LEU A 17 -25.70 -11.86 -8.59
C LEU A 17 -25.34 -11.59 -10.06
N ASN A 18 -24.79 -10.41 -10.34
CA ASN A 18 -24.37 -10.01 -11.68
C ASN A 18 -23.19 -10.84 -12.19
N GLU A 19 -22.15 -11.03 -11.38
CA GLU A 19 -20.99 -11.86 -11.74
C GLU A 19 -21.38 -13.34 -11.92
N ASN A 20 -22.30 -13.84 -11.07
CA ASN A 20 -22.79 -15.21 -11.16
C ASN A 20 -23.60 -15.42 -12.44
N TRP A 21 -24.47 -14.48 -12.80
CA TRP A 21 -25.21 -14.51 -14.06
C TRP A 21 -24.28 -14.46 -15.27
N HIS A 22 -23.25 -13.61 -15.28
CA HIS A 22 -22.27 -13.57 -16.38
C HIS A 22 -21.58 -14.91 -16.61
N LYS A 23 -21.14 -15.60 -15.55
CA LYS A 23 -20.50 -16.94 -15.66
C LYS A 23 -21.45 -17.99 -16.23
N ILE A 24 -22.73 -17.93 -15.84
CA ILE A 24 -23.76 -18.84 -16.34
C ILE A 24 -24.08 -18.53 -17.81
N ARG A 25 -24.23 -17.24 -18.14
CA ARG A 25 -24.48 -16.77 -19.51
C ARG A 25 -23.36 -17.21 -20.45
N GLU A 26 -22.11 -17.03 -20.05
CA GLU A 26 -20.92 -17.46 -20.79
C GLU A 26 -20.90 -18.98 -20.99
N SER A 27 -21.15 -19.75 -19.92
CA SER A 27 -21.16 -21.21 -20.02
C SER A 27 -22.30 -21.73 -20.91
N PHE A 28 -23.47 -21.09 -20.86
CA PHE A 28 -24.61 -21.39 -21.72
C PHE A 28 -24.30 -21.07 -23.18
N ASP A 29 -23.66 -19.93 -23.48
CA ASP A 29 -23.22 -19.60 -24.84
C ASP A 29 -22.22 -20.60 -25.39
N ILE A 30 -21.25 -21.03 -24.59
CA ILE A 30 -20.27 -22.06 -24.98
C ILE A 30 -21.01 -23.36 -25.32
N PHE A 31 -21.96 -23.78 -24.47
CA PHE A 31 -22.75 -24.98 -24.70
C PHE A 31 -23.57 -24.89 -25.99
N LEU A 32 -24.26 -23.76 -26.23
CA LEU A 32 -25.05 -23.56 -27.45
C LEU A 32 -24.17 -23.55 -28.70
N LYS A 33 -22.98 -22.93 -28.66
CA LYS A 33 -22.03 -22.95 -29.78
C LYS A 33 -21.61 -24.37 -30.15
N VAL A 34 -21.33 -25.22 -29.16
CA VAL A 34 -20.93 -26.61 -29.38
C VAL A 34 -22.10 -27.47 -29.89
N THR A 35 -23.33 -27.14 -29.48
CA THR A 35 -24.53 -27.95 -29.78
C THR A 35 -25.44 -27.36 -30.85
N ASN A 36 -25.04 -26.26 -31.50
CA ASN A 36 -25.90 -25.46 -32.40
C ASN A 36 -26.51 -26.26 -33.55
N ASN A 37 -25.80 -27.29 -34.04
CA ASN A 37 -26.27 -28.15 -35.12
C ASN A 37 -27.28 -29.23 -34.65
N ILE A 38 -27.40 -29.43 -33.33
CA ILE A 38 -28.21 -30.48 -32.69
C ILE A 38 -29.44 -29.85 -32.02
N ILE A 39 -29.26 -28.74 -31.31
CA ILE A 39 -30.31 -28.07 -30.55
C ILE A 39 -30.74 -26.80 -31.30
N LYS A 40 -31.90 -26.88 -31.96
CA LYS A 40 -32.43 -25.80 -32.79
C LYS A 40 -33.57 -25.02 -32.15
N SER A 41 -34.47 -25.72 -31.45
CA SER A 41 -35.66 -25.11 -30.83
C SER A 41 -35.28 -24.30 -29.59
N ASP A 42 -35.83 -23.10 -29.49
CA ASP A 42 -35.64 -22.21 -28.34
C ASP A 42 -36.22 -22.78 -27.06
N GLU A 43 -37.32 -23.54 -27.12
CA GLU A 43 -37.90 -24.23 -25.97
C GLU A 43 -36.89 -25.19 -25.32
N VAL A 44 -36.10 -25.91 -26.13
CA VAL A 44 -35.05 -26.81 -25.64
C VAL A 44 -33.89 -26.03 -25.05
N LYS A 45 -33.49 -24.92 -25.68
CA LYS A 45 -32.43 -24.04 -25.15
C LYS A 45 -32.84 -23.42 -23.81
N ILE A 46 -34.11 -23.01 -23.67
CA ILE A 46 -34.67 -22.48 -22.43
C ILE A 46 -34.68 -23.56 -21.35
N ALA A 47 -35.10 -24.79 -21.65
CA ALA A 47 -35.04 -25.89 -20.68
C ALA A 47 -33.62 -26.18 -20.18
N ILE A 48 -32.63 -26.07 -21.08
CA ILE A 48 -31.21 -26.21 -20.73
C ILE A 48 -30.75 -25.04 -19.87
N LEU A 49 -31.11 -23.81 -20.21
CA LEU A 49 -30.84 -22.63 -19.39
C LEU A 49 -31.41 -22.82 -17.98
N LEU A 50 -32.67 -23.22 -17.86
CA LEU A 50 -33.35 -23.49 -16.59
C LEU A 50 -32.67 -24.60 -15.77
N ASN A 51 -32.11 -25.60 -16.45
CA ASN A 51 -31.31 -26.64 -15.79
C ASN A 51 -29.98 -26.09 -15.25
N ILE A 52 -29.29 -25.22 -16.01
CA ILE A 52 -28.02 -24.62 -15.62
C ILE A 52 -28.22 -23.62 -14.48
N VAL A 53 -29.20 -22.73 -14.56
CA VAL A 53 -29.47 -21.72 -13.52
C VAL A 53 -29.87 -22.35 -12.19
N GLY A 54 -30.48 -23.54 -12.20
CA GLY A 54 -30.86 -24.27 -10.99
C GLY A 54 -32.08 -23.68 -10.28
N LYS A 55 -32.34 -24.15 -9.06
CA LYS A 55 -33.60 -23.90 -8.32
C LYS A 55 -33.92 -22.41 -8.16
N ASP A 56 -32.97 -21.62 -7.68
CA ASP A 56 -33.16 -20.18 -7.45
C ASP A 56 -33.47 -19.44 -8.77
N GLY A 57 -32.83 -19.84 -9.87
CA GLY A 57 -33.10 -19.28 -11.20
C GLY A 57 -34.45 -19.69 -11.78
N ILE A 58 -34.93 -20.91 -11.47
CA ILE A 58 -36.28 -21.36 -11.86
C ILE A 58 -37.34 -20.59 -11.07
N GLU A 59 -37.14 -20.36 -9.77
CA GLU A 59 -38.02 -19.52 -8.96
C GLU A 59 -38.08 -18.08 -9.48
N LEU A 60 -36.95 -17.54 -9.94
CA LEU A 60 -36.87 -16.25 -10.59
C LEU A 60 -37.64 -16.25 -11.93
N TYR A 61 -37.42 -17.25 -12.78
CA TYR A 61 -38.12 -17.39 -14.06
C TYR A 61 -39.64 -17.39 -13.89
N ASN A 62 -40.15 -18.09 -12.88
CA ASN A 62 -41.58 -18.17 -12.59
C ASN A 62 -42.19 -16.81 -12.15
N LYS A 63 -41.35 -15.85 -11.73
CA LYS A 63 -41.78 -14.48 -11.37
C LYS A 63 -41.77 -13.53 -12.57
N PHE A 64 -41.21 -13.92 -13.72
CA PHE A 64 -41.23 -13.08 -14.91
C PHE A 64 -42.65 -12.97 -15.46
N ASN A 65 -43.07 -11.74 -15.75
CA ASN A 65 -44.39 -11.45 -16.32
C ASN A 65 -44.39 -11.62 -17.84
N LEU A 66 -44.02 -12.82 -18.30
CA LEU A 66 -43.93 -13.19 -19.71
C LEU A 66 -45.24 -13.86 -20.18
N GLN A 67 -45.72 -13.48 -21.36
CA GLN A 67 -46.79 -14.20 -22.04
C GLN A 67 -46.32 -15.57 -22.54
N GLU A 68 -47.24 -16.49 -22.82
CA GLU A 68 -46.87 -17.85 -23.25
C GLU A 68 -46.07 -17.89 -24.56
N ALA A 69 -46.29 -16.95 -25.48
CA ALA A 69 -45.45 -16.81 -26.66
C ALA A 69 -44.02 -16.37 -26.30
N GLU A 70 -43.86 -15.50 -25.31
CA GLU A 70 -42.56 -14.96 -24.89
C GLU A 70 -41.77 -15.97 -24.05
N LYS A 71 -42.45 -16.87 -23.33
CA LYS A 71 -41.82 -18.00 -22.62
C LYS A 71 -41.15 -19.01 -23.56
N LYS A 72 -41.45 -18.94 -24.86
CA LYS A 72 -40.84 -19.77 -25.92
C LYS A 72 -39.76 -19.03 -26.71
N ASP A 73 -39.58 -17.74 -26.46
CA ASP A 73 -38.56 -16.91 -27.09
C ASP A 73 -37.34 -16.83 -26.17
N LEU A 74 -36.25 -17.46 -26.59
CA LEU A 74 -35.02 -17.48 -25.79
C LEU A 74 -34.50 -16.05 -25.54
N THR A 75 -34.67 -15.14 -26.48
CA THR A 75 -34.20 -13.76 -26.39
C THR A 75 -34.91 -13.03 -25.26
N LYS A 76 -36.25 -13.19 -25.18
CA LYS A 76 -37.08 -12.57 -24.13
C LYS A 76 -36.76 -13.11 -22.75
N VAL A 77 -36.59 -14.42 -22.65
CA VAL A 77 -36.22 -15.07 -21.38
C VAL A 77 -34.84 -14.60 -20.92
N LEU A 78 -33.83 -14.57 -21.81
CA LEU A 78 -32.50 -14.07 -21.50
C LEU A 78 -32.52 -12.59 -21.08
N GLN A 79 -33.33 -11.77 -21.75
CA GLN A 79 -33.48 -10.35 -21.40
C GLN A 79 -34.01 -10.19 -19.97
N CYS A 80 -35.04 -10.93 -19.57
CA CYS A 80 -35.59 -10.86 -18.21
C CYS A 80 -34.55 -11.27 -17.15
N PHE A 81 -33.79 -12.33 -17.41
CA PHE A 81 -32.70 -12.72 -16.52
C PHE A 81 -31.59 -11.67 -16.48
N GLU A 82 -31.23 -11.07 -17.61
CA GLU A 82 -30.22 -10.00 -17.66
C GLU A 82 -30.70 -8.79 -16.86
N GLU A 83 -31.91 -8.30 -17.08
CA GLU A 83 -32.46 -7.14 -16.35
C GLU A 83 -32.55 -7.37 -14.84
N HIS A 84 -32.90 -8.59 -14.43
CA HIS A 84 -33.00 -8.93 -13.01
C HIS A 84 -31.63 -9.15 -12.35
N CYS A 85 -30.74 -9.88 -13.02
CA CYS A 85 -29.41 -10.21 -12.47
C CYS A 85 -28.41 -9.06 -12.64
N ASN A 86 -28.69 -8.13 -13.53
CA ASN A 86 -27.97 -6.89 -13.75
C ASN A 86 -28.93 -5.71 -13.48
N PRO A 87 -29.43 -5.57 -12.23
CA PRO A 87 -30.25 -4.41 -11.90
C PRO A 87 -29.43 -3.18 -12.23
N LYS A 88 -29.98 -2.27 -13.05
CA LYS A 88 -29.29 -1.09 -13.62
C LYS A 88 -28.21 -0.63 -12.66
N LYS A 89 -26.93 -0.79 -13.06
CA LYS A 89 -25.78 -0.38 -12.25
C LYS A 89 -26.12 0.99 -11.70
N ASN A 90 -26.23 1.09 -10.37
CA ASN A 90 -26.46 2.38 -9.75
C ASN A 90 -25.13 3.13 -9.83
N VAL A 91 -24.89 3.76 -10.99
CA VAL A 91 -23.64 4.48 -11.27
C VAL A 91 -23.38 5.52 -10.19
N ILE A 92 -24.43 6.13 -9.62
CA ILE A 92 -24.32 7.06 -8.49
C ILE A 92 -23.74 6.36 -7.26
N HIS A 93 -24.24 5.17 -6.91
CA HIS A 93 -23.72 4.38 -5.79
C HIS A 93 -22.27 3.94 -6.01
N GLU A 94 -21.90 3.50 -7.21
CA GLU A 94 -20.53 3.10 -7.51
C GLU A 94 -19.57 4.31 -7.51
N THR A 95 -20.03 5.45 -8.05
CA THR A 95 -19.32 6.73 -8.00
C THR A 95 -19.14 7.20 -6.55
N PHE A 96 -20.17 7.04 -5.71
CA PHE A 96 -20.09 7.32 -4.28
C PHE A 96 -19.03 6.46 -3.58
N LYS A 97 -19.00 5.14 -3.85
CA LYS A 97 -17.95 4.25 -3.33
C LYS A 97 -16.56 4.68 -3.77
N PHE A 98 -16.41 4.99 -5.06
CA PHE A 98 -15.16 5.47 -5.63
C PHE A 98 -14.67 6.73 -4.91
N PHE A 99 -15.51 7.76 -4.78
CA PHE A 99 -15.12 9.01 -4.14
C PHE A 99 -14.92 8.89 -2.62
N SER A 100 -15.65 7.99 -1.96
CA SER A 100 -15.48 7.69 -0.53
C SER A 100 -14.20 6.92 -0.21
N ARG A 101 -13.54 6.31 -1.20
CA ARG A 101 -12.33 5.52 -0.99
C ARG A 101 -11.14 6.39 -0.58
N ILE A 102 -10.54 6.07 0.57
CA ILE A 102 -9.31 6.69 1.09
C ILE A 102 -8.33 5.59 1.51
N GLN A 103 -7.02 5.84 1.39
CA GLN A 103 -5.97 4.89 1.77
C GLN A 103 -5.98 4.70 3.29
N LYS A 104 -6.03 3.44 3.75
CA LYS A 104 -6.01 3.12 5.19
C LYS A 104 -4.59 3.22 5.78
N GLU A 105 -4.47 3.29 7.10
CA GLU A 105 -3.18 3.48 7.79
C GLU A 105 -2.12 2.42 7.42
N ASP A 106 -2.52 1.15 7.40
CA ASP A 106 -1.64 0.02 7.09
C ASP A 106 -1.72 -0.46 5.63
N GLU A 107 -2.40 0.30 4.78
CA GLU A 107 -2.60 -0.08 3.39
C GLU A 107 -1.46 0.43 2.49
N THR A 108 -0.87 -0.48 1.73
CA THR A 108 0.09 -0.13 0.67
C THR A 108 -0.59 0.64 -0.47
N PHE A 109 0.16 1.53 -1.12
CA PHE A 109 -0.30 2.31 -2.26
C PHE A 109 -0.73 1.41 -3.43
N GLU A 110 -0.06 0.28 -3.67
CA GLU A 110 -0.45 -0.64 -4.75
C GLU A 110 -1.83 -1.28 -4.49
N SER A 111 -2.12 -1.66 -3.23
CA SER A 111 -3.46 -2.15 -2.84
C SER A 111 -4.51 -1.09 -3.08
N PHE A 112 -4.27 0.13 -2.58
CA PHE A 112 -5.16 1.26 -2.76
C PHE A 112 -5.42 1.60 -4.23
N LEU A 113 -4.35 1.64 -5.04
CA LEU A 113 -4.43 1.92 -6.48
C LEU A 113 -5.22 0.84 -7.23
N THR A 114 -5.02 -0.43 -6.87
CA THR A 114 -5.72 -1.56 -7.46
C THR A 114 -7.22 -1.46 -7.18
N ASP A 115 -7.61 -1.18 -5.94
CA ASP A 115 -9.00 -1.00 -5.56
C ASP A 115 -9.66 0.18 -6.28
N ILE A 116 -9.00 1.33 -6.35
CA ILE A 116 -9.53 2.51 -7.05
C ILE A 116 -9.73 2.21 -8.54
N LYS A 117 -8.77 1.54 -9.19
CA LYS A 117 -8.91 1.13 -10.58
C LYS A 117 -10.10 0.20 -10.76
N LYS A 118 -10.28 -0.79 -9.88
CA LYS A 118 -11.42 -1.70 -9.91
C LYS A 118 -12.74 -0.94 -9.75
N LEU A 119 -12.85 -0.03 -8.79
CA LEU A 119 -14.05 0.78 -8.57
C LEU A 119 -14.36 1.67 -9.79
N SER A 120 -13.33 2.27 -10.41
CA SER A 120 -13.51 3.15 -11.57
C SER A 120 -14.17 2.48 -12.78
N GLN A 121 -13.99 1.15 -12.94
CA GLN A 121 -14.59 0.38 -14.02
C GLN A 121 -16.13 0.34 -13.93
N MET A 122 -16.69 0.57 -12.75
CA MET A 122 -18.14 0.55 -12.50
C MET A 122 -18.77 1.95 -12.50
N CYS A 123 -17.99 3.01 -12.67
CA CYS A 123 -18.45 4.40 -12.55
C CYS A 123 -18.76 5.09 -13.89
N GLU A 124 -18.58 4.39 -15.02
CA GLU A 124 -18.87 4.91 -16.37
C GLU A 124 -18.17 6.24 -16.72
N PHE A 125 -16.96 6.49 -16.18
CA PHE A 125 -16.23 7.74 -16.42
C PHE A 125 -15.75 7.95 -17.87
N GLY A 126 -15.81 6.91 -18.72
CA GLY A 126 -15.42 6.99 -20.13
C GLY A 126 -13.99 7.53 -20.31
N ILE A 127 -13.84 8.51 -21.20
CA ILE A 127 -12.54 9.15 -21.51
C ILE A 127 -11.88 9.82 -20.29
N MET A 128 -12.66 10.13 -19.25
CA MET A 128 -12.18 10.83 -18.05
C MET A 128 -11.59 9.88 -17.00
N THR A 129 -11.64 8.57 -17.21
CA THR A 129 -11.22 7.56 -16.23
C THR A 129 -9.83 7.84 -15.64
N ASN A 130 -8.83 8.13 -16.48
CA ASN A 130 -7.48 8.41 -16.00
C ASN A 130 -7.39 9.68 -15.14
N ARG A 131 -8.16 10.72 -15.48
CA ARG A 131 -8.25 11.94 -14.69
C ARG A 131 -8.94 11.67 -13.35
N MET A 132 -10.04 10.92 -13.33
CA MET A 132 -10.75 10.58 -12.09
C MET A 132 -9.86 9.77 -11.14
N ILE A 133 -9.12 8.77 -11.65
CA ILE A 133 -8.18 7.99 -10.83
C ILE A 133 -7.06 8.89 -10.30
N ARG A 134 -6.49 9.78 -11.12
CA ARG A 134 -5.46 10.73 -10.67
C ARG A 134 -5.99 11.59 -9.53
N ASP A 135 -7.16 12.20 -9.72
CA ASP A 135 -7.75 13.11 -8.73
C ASP A 135 -8.08 12.33 -7.44
N LYS A 136 -8.55 11.09 -7.56
CA LYS A 136 -8.78 10.23 -6.40
C LYS A 136 -7.50 9.85 -5.67
N ILE A 137 -6.38 9.61 -6.37
CA ILE A 137 -5.07 9.44 -5.74
C ILE A 137 -4.74 10.69 -4.93
N VAL A 138 -4.81 11.88 -5.55
CA VAL A 138 -4.49 13.14 -4.87
C VAL A 138 -5.35 13.33 -3.62
N PHE A 139 -6.66 13.09 -3.69
CA PHE A 139 -7.56 13.22 -2.55
C PHE A 139 -7.37 12.15 -1.48
N GLY A 140 -7.12 10.92 -1.88
CA GLY A 140 -7.26 9.74 -1.02
C GLY A 140 -5.97 9.18 -0.44
N ILE A 141 -4.78 9.65 -0.83
CA ILE A 141 -3.52 9.18 -0.23
C ILE A 141 -3.38 9.61 1.23
N ARG A 142 -2.68 8.77 2.00
CA ARG A 142 -2.37 9.02 3.42
C ARG A 142 -1.26 10.06 3.61
N ASP A 143 -0.24 10.04 2.75
CA ASP A 143 0.89 10.96 2.85
C ASP A 143 0.46 12.40 2.51
N LYS A 144 0.20 13.19 3.54
CA LYS A 144 -0.23 14.60 3.43
C LYS A 144 0.86 15.50 2.86
N THR A 145 2.13 15.17 3.09
CA THR A 145 3.25 15.94 2.53
C THR A 145 3.32 15.74 1.01
N LEU A 146 3.12 14.51 0.55
CA LEU A 146 3.04 14.22 -0.87
C LEU A 146 1.77 14.78 -1.51
N GLN A 147 0.63 14.74 -0.81
CA GLN A 147 -0.62 15.37 -1.25
C GLN A 147 -0.41 16.87 -1.49
N ASP A 148 0.18 17.60 -0.54
CA ASP A 148 0.50 19.03 -0.70
C ASP A 148 1.43 19.30 -1.87
N LYS A 149 2.37 18.38 -2.15
CA LYS A 149 3.25 18.47 -3.29
C LYS A 149 2.48 18.32 -4.61
N PHE A 150 1.53 17.38 -4.69
CA PHE A 150 0.68 17.20 -5.86
C PHE A 150 -0.18 18.41 -6.15
N LEU A 151 -0.74 19.05 -5.11
CA LEU A 151 -1.58 20.25 -5.25
C LEU A 151 -0.81 21.47 -5.81
N LYS A 152 0.51 21.46 -5.77
CA LYS A 152 1.39 22.52 -6.28
C LYS A 152 1.96 22.22 -7.68
N MET A 153 1.68 21.05 -8.26
CA MET A 153 2.16 20.67 -9.59
C MET A 153 1.14 21.06 -10.66
N GLU A 154 1.56 21.83 -11.66
CA GLU A 154 0.72 22.24 -12.79
C GLU A 154 0.42 21.08 -13.75
N ASP A 155 1.39 20.17 -13.95
CA ASP A 155 1.35 19.15 -15.02
C ASP A 155 1.29 17.70 -14.46
N LEU A 156 0.56 17.51 -13.37
CA LEU A 156 0.35 16.21 -12.77
C LEU A 156 -0.58 15.34 -13.64
N ASN A 157 -0.02 14.27 -14.20
CA ASN A 157 -0.78 13.21 -14.85
C ASN A 157 -0.82 11.94 -13.98
N LEU A 158 -1.70 10.99 -14.36
CA LEU A 158 -1.89 9.75 -13.60
C LEU A 158 -0.58 8.97 -13.39
N GLN A 159 0.24 8.82 -14.43
CA GLN A 159 1.47 8.05 -14.36
C GLN A 159 2.50 8.71 -13.44
N LYS A 160 2.64 10.04 -13.50
CA LYS A 160 3.49 10.80 -12.57
C LYS A 160 3.03 10.61 -11.13
N ALA A 161 1.75 10.75 -10.84
CA ALA A 161 1.20 10.56 -9.50
C ALA A 161 1.52 9.16 -8.94
N ILE A 162 1.30 8.11 -9.74
CA ILE A 162 1.64 6.72 -9.39
C ILE A 162 3.13 6.57 -9.08
N ASN A 163 4.00 7.11 -9.93
CA ASN A 163 5.45 7.00 -9.75
C ASN A 163 5.93 7.71 -8.49
N TYR A 164 5.39 8.89 -8.18
CA TYR A 164 5.71 9.62 -6.96
C TYR A 164 5.29 8.85 -5.70
N CYS A 165 4.07 8.28 -5.68
CA CYS A 165 3.60 7.49 -4.54
C CYS A 165 4.48 6.25 -4.32
N ARG A 166 4.81 5.51 -5.38
CA ARG A 166 5.74 4.35 -5.30
C ARG A 166 7.11 4.73 -4.77
N ALA A 167 7.65 5.86 -5.24
CA ALA A 167 8.94 6.37 -4.79
C ALA A 167 8.90 6.78 -3.31
N ALA A 168 7.81 7.39 -2.85
CA ALA A 168 7.62 7.76 -1.44
C ALA A 168 7.59 6.53 -0.53
N GLU A 169 6.78 5.51 -0.84
CA GLU A 169 6.73 4.28 -0.05
C GLU A 169 8.07 3.53 -0.01
N THR A 170 8.79 3.51 -1.14
CA THR A 170 10.12 2.89 -1.20
C THR A 170 11.10 3.62 -0.27
N ARG A 171 11.06 4.95 -0.24
CA ARG A 171 11.90 5.77 0.65
C ARG A 171 11.55 5.52 2.11
N GLU A 172 10.26 5.49 2.47
CA GLU A 172 9.81 5.20 3.83
C GLU A 172 10.26 3.80 4.28
N ARG A 173 10.06 2.77 3.46
CA ARG A 173 10.48 1.40 3.75
C ARG A 173 11.99 1.29 3.96
N ASN A 174 12.79 1.97 3.12
CA ASN A 174 14.24 2.01 3.25
C ASN A 174 14.69 2.73 4.53
N LEU A 175 14.04 3.84 4.89
CA LEU A 175 14.32 4.57 6.14
C LEU A 175 13.97 3.74 7.37
N GLN A 176 12.79 3.10 7.39
CA GLN A 176 12.39 2.18 8.46
C GLN A 176 13.36 0.99 8.58
N GLY A 177 13.80 0.42 7.45
CA GLY A 177 14.80 -0.64 7.43
C GLY A 177 16.14 -0.19 8.01
N LYS A 178 16.58 1.04 7.72
CA LYS A 178 17.78 1.64 8.33
C LYS A 178 17.58 1.85 9.84
N LEU A 179 16.48 2.45 10.27
CA LEU A 179 16.18 2.68 11.69
C LEU A 179 16.11 1.38 12.49
N LYS A 180 15.51 0.32 11.95
CA LYS A 180 15.53 -1.02 12.55
C LYS A 180 16.96 -1.58 12.67
N LYS A 181 17.82 -1.40 11.66
CA LYS A 181 19.25 -1.79 11.76
C LYS A 181 19.99 -1.00 12.84
N TYR A 182 19.70 0.29 13.03
CA TYR A 182 20.28 1.08 14.12
C TYR A 182 19.68 0.73 15.50
N GLY A 183 18.39 0.36 15.57
CA GLY A 183 17.70 -0.06 16.80
C GLY A 183 18.01 -1.49 17.28
N LEU A 184 18.43 -2.39 16.37
CA LEU A 184 18.96 -3.71 16.72
C LEU A 184 20.45 -3.68 17.14
N ARG A 185 21.11 -2.52 17.10
CA ARG A 185 22.39 -2.33 17.79
C ARG A 185 22.14 -2.12 19.30
N LYS A 186 21.40 -3.03 19.94
CA LYS A 186 21.57 -3.28 21.37
C LYS A 186 23.04 -3.59 21.56
N LYS A 187 23.71 -2.79 22.39
CA LYS A 187 25.12 -2.87 22.75
C LYS A 187 25.60 -4.32 22.85
N VAL A 188 26.25 -4.82 21.80
CA VAL A 188 27.33 -5.78 22.02
C VAL A 188 28.48 -4.93 22.53
N THR A 189 28.44 -4.59 23.82
CA THR A 189 29.68 -4.46 24.57
C THR A 189 30.33 -5.83 24.47
N GLN A 190 31.23 -6.00 23.50
CA GLN A 190 32.17 -7.09 23.53
C GLN A 190 32.85 -6.98 24.89
N LYS A 191 32.54 -7.89 25.80
CA LYS A 191 33.45 -8.25 26.89
C LYS A 191 34.68 -8.85 26.22
N SER A 192 35.52 -7.99 25.65
CA SER A 192 36.94 -8.26 25.58
C SER A 192 37.40 -8.24 27.03
N ASN A 193 37.65 -9.43 27.59
CA ASN A 193 38.50 -9.58 28.77
C ASN A 193 39.91 -9.11 28.38
N ARG A 194 40.10 -7.81 28.23
CA ARG A 194 41.39 -7.19 28.49
C ARG A 194 41.41 -6.92 29.97
N ILE A 195 42.18 -7.73 30.68
CA ILE A 195 42.64 -7.49 32.04
C ILE A 195 43.24 -6.07 32.04
N ARG A 196 42.41 -5.10 32.40
CA ARG A 196 42.83 -3.72 32.60
C ARG A 196 43.38 -3.71 34.02
N GLY A 197 44.68 -3.95 34.13
CA GLY A 197 45.39 -3.77 35.40
C GLY A 197 44.93 -2.45 36.01
N LYS A 198 44.44 -2.50 37.26
CA LYS A 198 44.21 -1.31 38.07
C LYS A 198 45.49 -0.48 37.99
N LYS A 199 45.47 0.68 37.33
CA LYS A 199 46.50 1.68 37.56
C LYS A 199 46.35 2.11 39.01
N VAL A 200 47.19 1.54 39.87
CA VAL A 200 47.43 2.03 41.22
C VAL A 200 47.93 3.45 41.06
N ILE A 201 47.11 4.43 41.44
CA ILE A 201 47.56 5.81 41.54
C ILE A 201 48.59 5.82 42.67
N GLN A 202 49.88 5.87 42.31
CA GLN A 202 50.94 6.00 43.30
C GLN A 202 50.81 7.39 43.93
N LYS A 203 50.47 7.41 45.22
CA LYS A 203 50.48 8.63 46.03
C LYS A 203 51.95 8.97 46.30
N SER A 204 52.51 9.92 45.56
CA SER A 204 53.83 10.49 45.88
C SER A 204 53.68 11.52 47.01
N ASN A 205 54.79 11.82 47.69
CA ASN A 205 54.81 12.94 48.62
C ASN A 205 54.70 14.23 47.80
N CYS A 206 53.72 15.07 48.10
CA CYS A 206 53.63 16.39 47.48
C CYS A 206 54.84 17.23 47.90
N SER A 207 55.55 17.82 46.95
CA SER A 207 56.77 18.61 47.19
C SER A 207 56.58 19.84 48.07
N ILE A 208 55.33 20.23 48.35
CA ILE A 208 54.97 21.47 49.04
C ILE A 208 54.44 21.19 50.45
N CYS A 209 53.56 20.20 50.62
CA CYS A 209 53.01 19.84 51.95
C CYS A 209 53.56 18.53 52.52
N ASN A 210 54.45 17.86 51.79
CA ASN A 210 55.19 16.64 52.17
C ASN A 210 54.33 15.45 52.63
N THR A 211 53.04 15.44 52.31
CA THR A 211 52.10 14.34 52.61
C THR A 211 51.72 13.55 51.35
N LYS A 212 51.31 12.28 51.53
CA LYS A 212 50.97 11.36 50.43
C LYS A 212 49.52 11.52 49.99
N HIS A 213 49.29 12.17 48.86
CA HIS A 213 47.96 12.29 48.27
C HIS A 213 48.03 12.28 46.74
N ASP A 214 46.86 12.22 46.09
CA ASP A 214 46.74 12.39 44.65
C ASP A 214 47.16 13.83 44.28
N PRO A 215 47.99 14.05 43.24
CA PRO A 215 48.47 15.38 42.86
C PRO A 215 47.36 16.44 42.70
N ASN A 216 46.15 16.03 42.34
CA ASN A 216 45.01 16.92 42.11
C ASN A 216 44.10 17.13 43.33
N LYS A 217 44.44 16.57 44.50
CA LYS A 217 43.59 16.58 45.71
C LYS A 217 44.34 16.99 46.98
N CYS A 218 45.25 17.96 46.89
CA CYS A 218 45.86 18.54 48.08
C CYS A 218 44.80 19.30 48.90
N LEU A 219 44.67 18.98 50.20
CA LEU A 219 43.59 19.46 51.07
C LEU A 219 43.80 20.88 51.62
N HIS A 220 44.92 21.54 51.31
CA HIS A 220 45.21 22.91 51.76
C HIS A 220 44.65 23.99 50.82
N GLY A 221 43.34 23.96 50.59
CA GLY A 221 42.46 25.13 50.42
C GLY A 221 42.77 26.30 49.47
N LYS A 222 43.84 26.32 48.66
CA LYS A 222 44.10 27.40 47.69
C LYS A 222 44.64 26.83 46.37
N LYS A 223 43.92 27.10 45.27
CA LYS A 223 44.29 26.69 43.89
C LYS A 223 45.66 27.27 43.53
N HIS A 224 46.70 26.43 43.44
CA HIS A 224 48.05 26.86 43.05
C HIS A 224 48.07 27.30 41.59
N LYS A 225 48.37 28.59 41.35
CA LYS A 225 48.46 29.22 40.02
C LYS A 225 49.62 28.73 39.14
N GLU A 226 50.50 27.87 39.64
CA GLU A 226 51.70 27.42 38.91
C GLU A 226 51.58 26.03 38.26
N CYS A 227 50.55 25.23 38.58
CA CYS A 227 50.29 23.98 37.86
C CYS A 227 49.50 24.15 36.55
N SER A 228 49.01 25.35 36.23
CA SER A 228 48.18 25.61 35.03
C SER A 228 48.95 26.14 33.81
N LYS A 229 50.29 26.16 33.83
CA LYS A 229 51.11 26.76 32.75
C LYS A 229 51.91 25.75 31.91
N LEU A 230 51.30 24.63 31.52
CA LEU A 230 51.88 23.77 30.46
C LEU A 230 50.81 23.38 29.44
N ASN A 231 50.40 24.38 28.64
CA ASN A 231 49.87 24.22 27.29
C ASN A 231 50.29 25.43 26.44
N TYR A 232 51.60 25.71 26.38
CA TYR A 232 52.16 26.49 25.29
C TYR A 232 53.66 26.23 25.13
N LEU A 233 54.04 25.62 24.00
CA LEU A 233 55.38 25.64 23.42
C LEU A 233 55.20 25.45 21.89
N PRO A 234 56.11 25.89 20.99
CA PRO A 234 57.27 26.78 21.13
C PRO A 234 57.41 27.81 19.96
N GLY A 235 58.35 28.77 20.07
CA GLY A 235 58.81 29.55 18.91
C GLY A 235 59.75 30.71 19.26
N LYS A 236 61.07 30.46 19.22
CA LYS A 236 62.13 31.49 19.41
C LYS A 236 62.52 32.15 18.07
N LYS A 237 63.09 33.37 18.21
CA LYS A 237 63.89 34.20 17.26
C LYS A 237 63.03 35.12 16.37
N PHE A 238 63.28 36.43 16.22
CA PHE A 238 64.56 37.09 15.95
C PHE A 238 64.61 38.55 16.46
N PHE A 239 65.83 39.01 16.78
CA PHE A 239 66.22 40.42 16.89
C PHE A 239 65.98 41.17 15.56
N LYS A 240 65.55 42.43 15.64
CA LYS A 240 65.91 43.47 14.66
C LYS A 240 65.88 44.86 15.28
N THR A 241 67.07 45.42 15.44
CA THR A 241 67.38 46.85 15.41
C THR A 241 66.91 47.45 14.08
N ILE A 242 66.37 48.68 14.06
CA ILE A 242 66.64 49.75 13.08
C ILE A 242 65.95 51.05 13.55
N PHE A 243 66.71 52.12 13.36
CA PHE A 243 66.51 53.54 13.66
C PHE A 243 65.63 54.28 12.61
N HIS A 244 65.38 55.58 12.88
CA HIS A 244 64.91 56.68 11.99
C HIS A 244 63.40 56.95 11.98
N ILE A 245 62.88 58.17 12.21
CA ILE A 245 63.40 59.54 12.47
C ILE A 245 62.42 60.17 13.46
#